data_AF-A0A424NUQ8-F1
#
_entry.id   AF-A0A424NUQ8-F1
#
_cell.length_a   1.000
_cell.length_b   1.000
_cell.length_c   1.000
_cell.angle_alpha   90.00
_cell.angle_beta   90.00
_cell.angle_gamma   90.00
#
_symmetry.space_group_name_H-M   'P 1'
#
loop_
_entity.id
_entity.type
_entity.pdbx_description
1 polymer ?
#
loop_
_entity_poly.entity_id
_entity_poly.type
_entity_poly.pdbx_seq_one_letter_code
_entity_poly.pdbx_strand_id
1 'polypeptide(L)'
;MSGVLLGVFILWFSLSFREKPISFNYLPNARVVSHILKNNLHISEYVKCKMVCYKIDSLLLRQYISHSKVDFKKSQIRNKVCKNYFLENNLINFEIINCHDSISVVNLIIEDSICKNCN
;
A
#
# COMPACT_ATOMS: atom_id res chain seq x y z
N MET A 1 -25.66 -34.88 -7.49
CA MET A 1 -25.94 -34.07 -6.28
C MET A 1 -25.12 -34.48 -5.06
N SER A 2 -24.79 -35.76 -4.85
CA SER A 2 -23.99 -36.23 -3.70
C SER A 2 -22.59 -35.60 -3.57
N GLY A 3 -21.87 -35.40 -4.67
CA GLY A 3 -20.51 -34.83 -4.64
C GLY A 3 -20.45 -33.35 -4.20
N VAL A 4 -21.49 -32.56 -4.45
CA VAL A 4 -21.53 -31.15 -4.03
C VAL A 4 -21.69 -31.06 -2.51
N LEU A 5 -22.53 -31.90 -1.91
CA LEU A 5 -22.68 -31.98 -0.46
C LEU A 5 -21.39 -32.40 0.24
N LEU A 6 -20.70 -33.41 -0.31
CA LEU A 6 -19.40 -33.83 0.23
C LEU A 6 -18.35 -32.72 0.14
N GLY A 7 -18.33 -32.00 -0.99
CA GLY A 7 -17.43 -30.85 -1.19
C GLY A 7 -17.69 -29.71 -0.20
N VAL A 8 -18.96 -29.36 0.03
CA VAL A 8 -19.34 -28.31 1.00
C VAL A 8 -18.98 -28.72 2.42
N PHE A 9 -19.18 -29.99 2.79
CA PHE A 9 -18.81 -30.50 4.11
C PHE A 9 -17.30 -30.41 4.35
N ILE A 10 -16.49 -30.84 3.39
CA ILE A 10 -15.02 -30.78 3.49
C ILE A 10 -14.53 -29.33 3.57
N LEU A 11 -15.09 -28.42 2.76
CA LEU A 11 -14.78 -26.99 2.80
C LEU A 11 -15.12 -26.40 4.18
N TRP A 12 -16.35 -26.62 4.67
CA TRP A 12 -16.79 -26.09 5.95
C TRP A 12 -15.95 -26.62 7.11
N PHE A 13 -15.67 -27.92 7.14
CA PHE A 13 -14.80 -28.53 8.13
C PHE A 13 -13.41 -27.91 8.08
N SER A 14 -12.76 -27.86 6.91
CA SER A 14 -11.41 -27.28 6.76
C SER A 14 -11.33 -25.79 7.14
N LEU A 15 -12.37 -25.01 6.86
CA LEU A 15 -12.45 -23.60 7.24
C LEU A 15 -12.66 -23.40 8.75
N SER A 16 -13.42 -24.28 9.39
CA SER A 16 -13.75 -24.18 10.83
C SER A 16 -12.55 -24.45 11.75
N PHE A 17 -11.54 -25.20 11.28
CA PHE A 17 -10.30 -25.44 12.02
C PHE A 17 -9.22 -24.36 11.79
N ARG A 18 -9.51 -23.30 11.03
CA ARG A 18 -8.54 -22.20 10.83
C ARG A 18 -8.61 -21.21 11.98
N GLU A 19 -7.47 -20.98 12.62
CA GLU A 19 -7.32 -19.96 13.67
C GLU A 19 -7.42 -18.53 13.14
N LYS A 20 -7.13 -18.31 11.85
CA LYS A 20 -7.11 -16.98 11.24
C LYS A 20 -8.11 -16.90 10.08
N PRO A 21 -8.89 -15.81 9.98
CA PRO A 21 -9.78 -15.60 8.85
C PRO A 21 -8.97 -15.50 7.56
N ILE A 22 -9.53 -16.02 6.47
CA ILE A 22 -8.88 -15.94 5.18
C ILE A 22 -9.09 -14.54 4.62
N SER A 23 -8.05 -13.70 4.69
CA SER A 23 -8.06 -12.41 4.03
C SER A 23 -7.63 -12.58 2.57
N PHE A 24 -8.55 -12.41 1.64
CA PHE A 24 -8.20 -12.35 0.23
C PHE A 24 -8.10 -10.90 -0.25
N ASN A 25 -6.88 -10.45 -0.53
CA ASN A 25 -6.60 -9.13 -1.10
C ASN A 25 -6.90 -9.09 -2.60
N TYR A 26 -8.12 -9.47 -3.00
CA TYR A 26 -8.56 -9.41 -4.40
C TYR A 26 -8.86 -7.99 -4.85
N LEU A 27 -9.27 -7.11 -3.93
CA LEU A 27 -9.59 -5.73 -4.26
C LEU A 27 -8.34 -4.99 -4.74
N PRO A 28 -8.42 -4.23 -5.85
CA PRO A 28 -7.28 -3.53 -6.43
C PRO A 28 -6.51 -2.69 -5.42
N ASN A 29 -7.20 -2.02 -4.51
CA ASN A 29 -6.58 -1.23 -3.43
C ASN A 29 -5.65 -2.10 -2.54
N ALA A 30 -6.21 -3.16 -1.95
CA ALA A 30 -5.48 -4.05 -1.04
C ALA A 30 -4.31 -4.74 -1.77
N ARG A 31 -4.48 -5.10 -3.04
CA ARG A 31 -3.41 -5.66 -3.86
C ARG A 31 -2.23 -4.69 -3.99
N VAL A 32 -2.47 -3.44 -4.35
CA VAL A 32 -1.40 -2.45 -4.53
C VAL A 32 -0.70 -2.13 -3.21
N VAL A 33 -1.47 -1.84 -2.15
CA VAL A 33 -0.91 -1.54 -0.82
C VAL A 33 -0.07 -2.70 -0.30
N SER A 34 -0.57 -3.94 -0.41
CA SER A 34 0.19 -5.11 0.04
C SER A 34 1.44 -5.38 -0.80
N HIS A 35 1.40 -5.12 -2.11
CA HIS A 35 2.59 -5.21 -2.97
C HIS A 35 3.65 -4.19 -2.56
N ILE A 36 3.26 -2.94 -2.31
CA ILE A 36 4.17 -1.89 -1.85
C ILE A 36 4.81 -2.27 -0.50
N LEU A 37 4.02 -2.75 0.45
CA LEU A 37 4.51 -3.08 1.79
C LEU A 37 5.38 -4.35 1.88
N LYS A 38 5.17 -5.32 0.98
CA LYS A 38 5.98 -6.56 0.96
C LYS A 38 7.38 -6.35 0.38
N ASN A 39 7.57 -5.29 -0.39
CA ASN A 39 8.83 -4.99 -1.06
C ASN A 39 9.65 -3.97 -0.26
N ASN A 40 10.93 -3.84 -0.62
CA ASN A 40 11.80 -2.81 -0.09
C ASN A 40 11.45 -1.46 -0.71
N LEU A 41 11.32 -0.43 0.13
CA LEU A 41 10.97 0.92 -0.27
C LEU A 41 12.23 1.77 -0.34
N HIS A 42 12.53 2.30 -1.52
CA HIS A 42 13.53 3.35 -1.70
C HIS A 42 12.90 4.69 -1.34
N ILE A 43 13.51 5.42 -0.42
CA ILE A 43 13.00 6.71 0.03
C ILE A 43 13.83 7.80 -0.64
N SER A 44 13.19 8.69 -1.40
CA SER A 44 13.86 9.84 -2.01
C SER A 44 14.42 10.78 -0.94
N GLU A 45 15.47 11.53 -1.26
CA GLU A 45 16.09 12.45 -0.30
C GLU A 45 15.10 13.52 0.20
N TYR A 46 14.25 13.99 -0.71
CA TYR A 46 13.13 14.87 -0.39
C TYR A 46 12.18 14.28 0.66
N VAL A 47 11.79 13.01 0.50
CA VAL A 47 10.91 12.34 1.47
C VAL A 47 11.64 12.07 2.78
N LYS A 48 12.93 11.72 2.78
CA LYS A 48 13.73 11.59 4.01
C LYS A 48 13.77 12.90 4.79
N CYS A 49 14.00 14.02 4.11
CA CYS A 49 13.97 15.34 4.75
C CYS A 49 12.61 15.61 5.42
N LYS A 50 11.50 15.34 4.73
CA LYS A 50 10.15 15.47 5.31
C LYS A 50 9.93 14.51 6.48
N MET A 51 10.40 13.26 6.37
CA MET A 51 10.30 12.28 7.44
C MET A 51 11.03 12.73 8.70
N VAL A 52 12.24 13.29 8.57
CA VAL A 52 12.99 13.87 9.70
C VAL A 52 12.23 15.04 10.32
N CYS A 53 11.74 15.97 9.49
CA CYS A 53 11.04 17.15 9.95
C CYS A 53 9.74 16.82 10.70
N TYR A 54 8.95 15.86 10.20
CA TYR A 54 7.72 15.40 10.83
C TYR A 54 7.91 14.25 11.83
N LYS A 55 9.16 13.86 12.13
CA LYS A 55 9.50 12.74 13.03
C LYS A 55 8.81 11.42 12.65
N ILE A 56 8.68 11.17 11.35
CA ILE A 56 8.12 9.94 10.79
C ILE A 56 9.25 8.92 10.64
N ASP A 57 9.20 7.83 11.40
CA ASP A 57 10.11 6.71 11.20
C ASP A 57 9.60 5.74 10.10
N SER A 58 10.39 4.70 9.81
CA SER A 58 10.05 3.72 8.77
C SER A 58 8.84 2.85 9.12
N LEU A 59 8.57 2.63 10.41
CA LEU A 59 7.43 1.85 10.89
C LEU A 59 6.14 2.65 10.70
N LEU A 60 6.15 3.91 11.14
CA LEU A 60 5.06 4.87 11.02
C LEU A 60 4.74 5.13 9.55
N LEU A 61 5.76 5.27 8.69
CA LEU A 61 5.57 5.37 7.24
C LEU A 61 4.81 4.16 6.68
N ARG A 62 5.24 2.94 7.05
CA ARG A 62 4.57 1.69 6.62
C ARG A 62 3.14 1.60 7.16
N GLN A 63 2.89 2.05 8.38
CA GLN A 63 1.55 2.13 8.95
C GLN A 63 0.65 3.14 8.21
N TYR A 64 1.17 4.30 7.81
CA TYR A 64 0.39 5.24 7.01
C TYR A 64 0.07 4.69 5.63
N ILE A 65 1.03 4.01 4.99
CA ILE A 65 0.79 3.33 3.71
C ILE A 65 -0.25 2.20 3.88
N SER A 66 -0.20 1.42 4.96
CA SER A 66 -1.14 0.30 5.17
C SER A 66 -2.60 0.75 5.31
N HIS A 67 -2.82 1.95 5.84
CA HIS A 67 -4.17 2.53 6.02
C HIS A 67 -4.58 3.49 4.90
N SER A 68 -3.74 3.65 3.86
CA SER A 68 -4.04 4.54 2.74
C SER A 68 -4.94 3.89 1.69
N LYS A 69 -5.60 4.72 0.90
CA LYS A 69 -6.43 4.34 -0.23
C LYS A 69 -5.78 4.82 -1.53
N VAL A 70 -5.62 3.91 -2.48
CA VAL A 70 -5.08 4.24 -3.81
C VAL A 70 -6.14 4.99 -4.61
N ASP A 71 -5.84 6.23 -4.99
CA ASP A 71 -6.62 6.97 -5.96
C ASP A 71 -6.17 6.59 -7.38
N PHE A 72 -6.83 5.58 -7.95
CA PHE A 72 -6.57 5.11 -9.31
C PHE A 72 -6.87 6.15 -10.40
N LYS A 73 -7.63 7.22 -10.10
CA LYS A 73 -7.92 8.29 -11.06
C LYS A 73 -6.75 9.28 -11.12
N LYS A 74 -6.16 9.61 -9.97
CA LYS A 74 -4.94 10.46 -9.90
C LYS A 74 -3.67 9.70 -10.27
N SER A 75 -3.66 8.38 -10.09
CA SER A 75 -2.52 7.51 -10.40
C SER A 75 -2.27 7.36 -11.92
N GLN A 76 -1.01 7.43 -12.34
CA GLN A 76 -0.59 7.21 -13.73
C GLN A 76 -0.02 5.80 -13.90
N ILE A 77 -0.90 4.83 -14.20
CA ILE A 77 -0.56 3.40 -14.19
C ILE A 77 -0.69 2.70 -15.55
N ARG A 78 -1.47 3.27 -16.47
CA ARG A 78 -1.77 2.63 -17.76
C ARG A 78 -0.65 2.92 -18.75
N ASN A 79 -0.19 1.89 -19.46
CA ASN A 79 0.83 1.99 -20.52
C ASN A 79 2.15 2.62 -20.05
N LYS A 80 2.51 2.44 -18.79
CA LYS A 80 3.78 2.91 -18.21
C LYS A 80 4.60 1.72 -17.74
N VAL A 81 5.90 1.76 -18.05
CA VAL A 81 6.89 0.80 -17.52
C VAL A 81 6.99 0.93 -16.00
N CYS A 82 6.98 2.18 -15.53
CA CYS A 82 6.92 2.52 -14.10
C CYS A 82 5.55 3.10 -13.75
N LYS A 83 4.84 2.46 -12.84
CA LYS A 83 3.49 2.85 -12.42
C LYS A 83 3.59 3.87 -11.30
N ASN A 84 3.01 5.05 -11.49
CA ASN A 84 2.93 6.06 -10.45
C ASN A 84 1.59 5.95 -9.72
N TYR A 85 1.63 5.65 -8.43
CA TYR A 85 0.49 5.49 -7.56
C TYR A 85 0.35 6.67 -6.61
N PHE A 86 -0.85 7.25 -6.57
CA PHE A 86 -1.25 8.24 -5.58
C PHE A 86 -2.04 7.56 -4.47
N LEU A 87 -1.53 7.61 -3.24
CA LEU A 87 -2.14 7.00 -2.07
C LEU A 87 -2.61 8.11 -1.13
N GLU A 88 -3.90 8.08 -0.80
CA GLU A 88 -4.54 9.05 0.09
C GLU A 88 -4.69 8.49 1.49
N ASN A 89 -4.29 9.26 2.49
CA ASN A 89 -4.59 9.01 3.90
C ASN A 89 -5.11 10.32 4.50
N ASN A 90 -5.89 10.24 5.57
CA ASN A 90 -6.50 11.38 6.23
C ASN A 90 -5.48 12.43 6.69
N LEU A 91 -4.22 12.03 6.90
CA LEU A 91 -3.16 12.90 7.41
C LEU A 91 -2.05 13.14 6.37
N ILE A 92 -1.79 12.16 5.49
CA ILE A 92 -0.61 12.15 4.63
C ILE A 92 -0.94 11.51 3.29
N ASN A 93 -0.70 12.22 2.19
CA ASN A 93 -0.78 11.65 0.86
C ASN A 93 0.61 11.27 0.37
N PHE A 94 0.69 10.19 -0.40
CA PHE A 94 1.94 9.64 -0.91
C PHE A 94 1.91 9.54 -2.43
N GLU A 95 3.06 9.80 -3.04
CA GLU A 95 3.32 9.48 -4.44
C GLU A 95 4.39 8.38 -4.48
N ILE A 96 4.02 7.22 -5.00
CA ILE A 96 4.86 6.03 -5.02
C ILE A 96 5.04 5.56 -6.46
N ILE A 97 6.28 5.51 -6.91
CA ILE A 97 6.63 4.95 -8.21
C ILE A 97 7.02 3.49 -8.03
N ASN A 98 6.31 2.61 -8.73
CA ASN A 98 6.55 1.18 -8.77
C ASN A 98 7.05 0.79 -10.17
N CYS A 99 8.36 0.56 -10.28
CA CYS A 99 9.02 0.03 -11.47
C CYS A 99 9.25 -1.49 -11.32
N HIS A 100 9.77 -2.14 -12.36
CA HIS A 100 9.94 -3.60 -12.38
C HIS A 100 10.79 -4.14 -11.21
N ASP A 101 11.86 -3.42 -10.85
CA ASP A 101 12.85 -3.89 -9.87
C ASP A 101 12.92 -3.02 -8.60
N SER A 102 12.17 -1.91 -8.54
CA SER A 102 12.24 -0.97 -7.44
C SER A 102 10.92 -0.26 -7.17
N ILE A 103 10.64 -0.04 -5.88
CA ILE A 103 9.51 0.77 -5.42
C ILE A 103 10.08 1.96 -4.67
N SER A 104 9.75 3.16 -5.12
CA SER A 104 10.28 4.41 -4.59
C SER A 104 9.16 5.29 -4.07
N VAL A 105 9.30 5.79 -2.84
CA VAL A 105 8.46 6.87 -2.30
C VAL A 105 9.07 8.19 -2.75
N VAL A 106 8.38 8.87 -3.65
CA VAL A 106 8.92 10.07 -4.33
C VAL A 106 8.44 11.34 -3.65
N ASN A 107 7.20 11.36 -3.20
CA ASN A 107 6.60 12.53 -2.57
C ASN A 107 5.76 12.14 -1.35
N LEU A 108 5.73 13.07 -0.39
CA LEU A 108 4.95 12.99 0.84
C LEU A 108 4.28 14.36 1.04
N ILE A 109 2.97 14.40 0.94
CA ILE A 109 2.18 15.63 0.99
C ILE A 109 1.42 15.64 2.31
N ILE A 110 1.73 16.62 3.15
CA ILE A 110 1.03 16.94 4.40
C ILE A 110 0.45 18.34 4.22
N GLU A 111 -0.77 18.56 4.69
CA GLU A 111 -1.47 19.85 4.51
C GLU A 111 -0.82 21.00 5.31
N ASP A 112 0.04 20.68 6.28
CA ASP A 112 0.77 21.64 7.10
C ASP A 112 2.02 22.22 6.41
N SER A 113 2.27 23.51 6.67
CA SER A 113 3.34 24.28 6.03
C SER A 113 4.71 24.21 6.73
N ILE A 114 4.89 23.34 7.72
CA ILE A 114 6.03 23.38 8.64
C ILE A 114 7.34 22.93 7.95
N CYS A 115 7.25 22.07 6.93
CA CYS A 115 8.42 21.44 6.29
C CYS A 115 8.50 21.70 4.78
N LYS A 116 8.32 22.97 4.35
CA LYS A 116 8.41 23.36 2.93
C LYS A 116 9.86 23.45 2.39
N ASN A 117 10.87 23.40 3.25
CA ASN A 117 12.27 23.66 2.88
C ASN A 117 13.06 22.42 2.41
N CYS A 118 12.40 21.30 2.15
CA CYS A 118 13.05 20.17 1.50
C CYS A 118 13.10 20.46 -0.01
N ASN A 119 14.30 20.73 -0.56
CA ASN A 119 14.53 20.93 -1.99
C ASN A 119 14.92 19.61 -2.66
#